data_AF-A0A918QDV0-F1
#
_entry.id   AF-A0A918QDV0-F1
#
_cell.length_a   1.000
_cell.length_b   1.000
_cell.length_c   1.000
_cell.angle_alpha   90.00
_cell.angle_beta   90.00
_cell.angle_gamma   90.00
#
_symmetry.space_group_name_H-M   'P 1'
#
loop_
_entity.id
_entity.type
_entity.pdbx_description
1 polymer ?
#
loop_
_entity_poly.entity_id
_entity_poly.type
_entity_poly.pdbx_seq_one_letter_code
_entity_poly.pdbx_strand_id
1 'polypeptide(L)'
;MKHDDLNALWRPDIAGFVLRLDPNGTTLNIDVDHGRPNAWRVEPYYKQIKLWSEVFPSKGLVLIHATDGLWVVTPTEDLNIPNPKRGDTLETGMEDSLFGPRPFVRIIPQKKTPARRRA
;
A
#
# COMPACT_ATOMS: atom_id res chain seq x y z
N MET A 1 -1.02 11.83 19.82
CA MET A 1 -0.17 10.65 19.60
C MET A 1 1.26 11.07 19.93
N LYS A 2 1.86 10.56 21.02
CA LYS A 2 3.22 10.96 21.43
C LYS A 2 4.25 10.08 20.72
N HIS A 3 5.43 10.65 20.45
CA HIS A 3 6.56 9.98 19.79
C HIS A 3 7.04 8.71 20.49
N ASP A 4 6.80 8.57 21.80
CA ASP A 4 7.27 7.44 22.62
C ASP A 4 6.56 6.11 22.32
N ASP A 5 5.37 6.15 21.69
CA ASP A 5 4.58 4.94 21.39
C ASP A 5 5.05 4.21 20.12
N LEU A 6 5.90 4.84 19.30
CA LEU A 6 6.69 4.15 18.26
C LEU A 6 7.93 3.56 18.93
N ASN A 7 7.69 2.52 19.75
CA ASN A 7 8.73 1.75 20.42
C ASN A 7 9.88 1.38 19.45
N ALA A 8 11.09 1.15 20.00
CA ALA A 8 12.29 0.77 19.24
C ALA A 8 12.06 -0.33 18.17
N LEU A 9 11.03 -1.16 18.33
CA LEU A 9 10.54 -2.13 17.37
C LEU A 9 10.31 -1.55 15.95
N TRP A 10 9.80 -0.32 15.83
CA TRP A 10 9.52 0.30 14.53
C TRP A 10 10.75 0.89 13.84
N ARG A 11 11.94 0.83 14.47
CA ARG A 11 13.16 1.29 13.82
C ARG A 11 13.43 0.45 12.57
N PRO A 12 13.84 1.03 11.43
CA PRO A 12 13.96 0.31 10.17
C PRO A 12 14.87 -0.93 10.22
N ASP A 13 15.96 -0.89 10.99
CA ASP A 13 16.87 -2.03 11.17
C ASP A 13 16.22 -3.23 11.90
N ILE A 14 15.19 -2.95 12.71
CA ILE A 14 14.42 -3.95 13.44
C ILE A 14 13.18 -4.36 12.63
N ALA A 15 12.35 -3.40 12.21
CA ALA A 15 11.12 -3.62 11.48
C ALA A 15 11.35 -4.21 10.08
N GLY A 16 12.47 -3.88 9.42
CA GLY A 16 12.78 -4.31 8.06
C GLY A 16 12.00 -3.55 6.98
N PHE A 17 11.52 -2.35 7.29
CA PHE A 17 10.81 -1.48 6.35
C PHE A 17 10.81 -0.02 6.84
N VAL A 18 10.45 0.90 5.95
CA VAL A 18 10.27 2.33 6.25
C VAL A 18 8.88 2.80 5.89
N LEU A 19 8.35 3.78 6.65
CA LEU A 19 7.05 4.40 6.42
C LEU A 19 7.24 5.75 5.74
N ARG A 20 6.47 6.03 4.68
CA ARG A 20 6.42 7.32 3.99
C ARG A 20 4.99 7.71 3.71
N LEU A 21 4.58 8.85 4.26
CA LEU A 21 3.32 9.46 3.86
C LEU A 21 3.53 10.25 2.57
N ASP A 22 2.64 10.07 1.60
CA ASP A 22 2.65 10.88 0.38
C ASP A 22 2.41 12.36 0.71
N PRO A 23 2.89 13.30 -0.13
CA PRO A 23 2.78 14.74 0.14
C PRO A 23 1.36 15.24 0.41
N ASN A 24 0.36 14.56 -0.16
CA ASN A 24 -1.05 14.90 0.00
C ASN A 24 -1.68 14.30 1.27
N GLY A 25 -0.94 13.51 2.04
CA GLY A 25 -1.43 12.86 3.25
C GLY A 25 -2.45 11.74 3.02
N THR A 26 -2.69 11.35 1.76
CA THR A 26 -3.73 10.37 1.40
C THR A 26 -3.21 8.94 1.39
N THR A 27 -1.91 8.74 1.21
CA THR A 27 -1.35 7.40 1.01
C THR A 27 -0.18 7.17 1.94
N LEU A 28 -0.24 6.09 2.71
CA LEU A 28 0.87 5.57 3.50
C LEU A 28 1.60 4.51 2.67
N ASN A 29 2.80 4.82 2.22
CA ASN A 29 3.71 3.89 1.59
C ASN A 29 4.59 3.22 2.65
N ILE A 30 4.78 1.92 2.51
CA ILE A 30 5.64 1.09 3.35
C ILE A 30 6.64 0.41 2.41
N ASP A 31 7.88 0.86 2.41
CA ASP A 31 8.92 0.27 1.57
C ASP A 31 9.65 -0.81 2.37
N VAL A 32 9.52 -2.08 1.95
CA VAL A 32 10.04 -3.24 2.67
C VAL A 32 11.43 -3.61 2.18
N ASP A 33 12.32 -3.93 3.11
CA ASP A 33 13.66 -4.39 2.79
C ASP A 33 13.61 -5.65 1.93
N HIS A 34 14.36 -5.65 0.83
CA HIS A 34 14.34 -6.76 -0.12
C HIS A 34 14.80 -8.10 0.49
N GLY A 35 15.64 -8.05 1.53
CA GLY A 35 16.11 -9.23 2.26
C GLY A 35 15.11 -9.76 3.29
N ARG A 36 14.03 -9.02 3.58
CA ARG A 36 12.98 -9.41 4.54
C ARG A 36 11.57 -9.09 3.99
N PRO A 37 11.18 -9.64 2.82
CA PRO A 37 9.96 -9.23 2.10
C PRO A 37 8.65 -9.44 2.88
N ASN A 38 8.66 -10.32 3.89
CA ASN A 38 7.50 -10.61 4.72
C ASN A 38 7.52 -9.90 6.08
N ALA A 39 8.47 -9.01 6.37
CA ALA A 39 8.61 -8.40 7.69
C ALA A 39 7.38 -7.60 8.13
N TRP A 40 6.70 -6.97 7.18
CA TRP A 40 5.47 -6.22 7.41
C TRP A 40 4.28 -7.08 7.87
N ARG A 41 4.31 -8.40 7.63
CA ARG A 41 3.28 -9.36 8.04
C ARG A 41 3.48 -9.89 9.47
N VAL A 42 4.61 -9.56 10.10
CA VAL A 42 4.92 -10.02 11.44
C VAL A 42 4.19 -9.15 12.47
N GLU A 43 3.65 -9.76 13.51
CA GLU A 43 3.07 -9.03 14.63
C GLU A 43 4.17 -8.34 15.47
N PRO A 44 3.95 -7.11 15.99
CA PRO A 44 2.69 -6.35 16.00
C PRO A 44 2.45 -5.48 14.77
N TYR A 45 3.35 -5.50 13.78
CA TYR A 45 3.32 -4.58 12.65
C TYR A 45 2.08 -4.79 11.79
N TYR A 46 1.77 -6.05 11.47
CA TYR A 46 0.64 -6.36 10.61
C TYR A 46 -0.68 -5.84 11.17
N LYS A 47 -0.98 -6.12 12.44
CA LYS A 47 -2.16 -5.57 13.11
C LYS A 47 -2.23 -4.05 13.06
N GLN A 48 -1.11 -3.36 13.28
CA GLN A 48 -1.07 -1.90 13.23
C GLN A 48 -1.28 -1.36 11.80
N ILE A 49 -0.73 -2.03 10.79
CA ILE A 49 -0.95 -1.70 9.38
C ILE A 49 -2.42 -1.85 9.00
N LYS A 50 -3.10 -2.91 9.47
CA LYS A 50 -4.54 -3.10 9.29
C LYS A 50 -5.35 -1.98 9.95
N LEU A 51 -5.01 -1.58 11.18
CA LEU A 51 -5.64 -0.44 11.85
C LEU A 51 -5.48 0.86 11.06
N TRP A 52 -4.31 1.11 10.47
CA TRP A 52 -4.15 2.29 9.60
C TRP A 52 -5.05 2.21 8.37
N SER A 53 -5.19 1.03 7.76
CA SER A 53 -6.08 0.86 6.61
C SER A 53 -7.56 1.13 6.90
N GLU A 54 -7.98 1.07 8.18
CA GLU A 54 -9.33 1.46 8.61
C GLU A 54 -9.52 2.97 8.73
N VAL A 55 -8.45 3.69 9.06
CA VAL A 55 -8.50 5.13 9.40
C VAL A 55 -8.22 6.02 8.20
N PHE A 56 -7.50 5.52 7.18
CA PHE A 56 -7.38 6.26 5.94
C PHE A 56 -8.79 6.44 5.33
N PRO A 57 -9.22 7.68 5.03
CA PRO A 57 -10.55 7.93 4.49
C PRO A 57 -10.72 7.15 3.19
N SER A 58 -11.96 6.97 2.71
CA SER A 58 -12.32 6.19 1.50
C SER A 58 -11.53 6.49 0.21
N LYS A 59 -10.64 7.48 0.21
CA LYS A 59 -9.73 7.89 -0.88
C LYS A 59 -8.25 7.65 -0.59
N GLY A 60 -7.90 7.14 0.58
CA GLY A 60 -6.55 6.93 1.04
C GLY A 60 -6.17 5.45 1.10
N LEU A 61 -4.87 5.16 1.00
CA LEU A 61 -4.37 3.80 0.81
C LEU A 61 -3.18 3.50 1.71
N VAL A 62 -3.08 2.24 2.13
CA VAL A 62 -1.85 1.68 2.69
C VAL A 62 -1.22 0.77 1.64
N LEU A 63 -0.05 1.16 1.17
CA LEU A 63 0.68 0.50 0.09
C LEU A 63 1.96 -0.12 0.63
N ILE A 64 2.21 -1.40 0.36
CA ILE A 64 3.46 -2.09 0.69
C ILE A 64 4.24 -2.34 -0.60
N HIS A 65 5.41 -1.70 -0.72
CA HIS A 65 6.37 -1.99 -1.79
C HIS A 65 7.26 -3.13 -1.30
N ALA A 66 7.00 -4.34 -1.78
CA ALA A 66 7.75 -5.55 -1.46
C ALA A 66 8.45 -6.10 -2.72
N THR A 67 9.39 -7.01 -2.53
CA THR A 67 10.15 -7.62 -3.64
C THR A 67 9.25 -8.36 -4.64
N ASP A 68 8.11 -8.88 -4.18
CA ASP A 68 7.18 -9.68 -4.99
C ASP A 68 6.04 -8.85 -5.62
N GLY A 69 5.97 -7.56 -5.35
CA GLY A 69 4.96 -6.68 -5.93
C GLY A 69 4.56 -5.52 -5.02
N LEU A 70 3.47 -4.88 -5.39
CA LEU A 70 2.83 -3.85 -4.58
C LEU A 70 1.58 -4.42 -3.95
N TRP A 71 1.54 -4.38 -2.63
CA TRP A 71 0.37 -4.80 -1.87
C TRP A 71 -0.47 -3.59 -1.50
N VAL A 72 -1.77 -3.69 -1.68
CA VAL A 72 -2.73 -2.74 -1.13
C VAL A 72 -3.38 -3.38 0.08
N VAL A 73 -3.14 -2.81 1.25
CA VAL A 73 -3.73 -3.29 2.49
C VAL A 73 -5.02 -2.54 2.75
N THR A 74 -6.09 -3.31 2.90
CA THR A 74 -7.43 -2.82 3.23
C THR A 74 -7.85 -3.40 4.58
N PRO A 75 -8.93 -2.94 5.22
CA PRO A 75 -9.37 -3.52 6.49
C PRO A 75 -9.66 -5.02 6.40
N THR A 76 -10.23 -5.47 5.29
CA THR A 76 -10.70 -6.86 5.15
C THR A 76 -9.68 -7.78 4.49
N GLU A 77 -8.90 -7.28 3.53
CA GLU A 77 -7.98 -8.11 2.73
C GLU A 77 -6.74 -7.37 2.25
N ASP A 78 -5.73 -8.14 1.86
CA ASP A 78 -4.48 -7.62 1.32
C ASP A 78 -4.37 -8.05 -0.15
N LEU A 79 -4.36 -7.08 -1.05
CA LEU A 79 -4.44 -7.30 -2.49
C LEU A 79 -3.06 -7.16 -3.12
N ASN A 80 -2.55 -8.21 -3.77
CA ASN A 80 -1.27 -8.15 -4.48
C ASN A 80 -1.44 -7.67 -5.92
N ILE A 81 -0.64 -6.70 -6.30
CA ILE A 81 -0.43 -6.29 -7.67
C ILE A 81 0.97 -6.74 -8.09
N PRO A 82 1.09 -7.85 -8.84
CA PRO A 82 2.39 -8.28 -9.32
C PRO A 82 2.91 -7.31 -10.39
N ASN A 83 4.14 -6.85 -10.22
CA ASN A 83 4.88 -6.05 -11.21
C ASN A 83 4.19 -4.73 -11.64
N PRO A 84 3.86 -3.84 -10.69
CA PRO A 84 3.31 -2.52 -11.00
C PRO A 84 4.35 -1.68 -11.75
N LYS A 85 3.93 -0.88 -12.74
CA LYS A 85 4.85 0.05 -13.40
C LYS A 85 4.80 1.40 -12.71
N ARG A 86 5.96 2.05 -12.65
CA ARG A 86 6.06 3.43 -12.19
C ARG A 86 5.17 4.32 -13.06
N GLY A 87 4.23 5.01 -12.43
CA GLY A 87 3.26 5.89 -13.11
C GLY A 87 1.90 5.25 -13.39
N ASP A 88 1.71 3.98 -13.08
CA ASP A 88 0.38 3.36 -13.09
C ASP A 88 -0.53 4.02 -12.05
N THR A 89 -1.76 4.32 -12.45
CA THR A 89 -2.77 4.84 -11.52
C THR A 89 -3.50 3.65 -10.91
N LEU A 90 -3.54 3.61 -9.59
CA LEU A 90 -4.35 2.65 -8.86
C LEU A 90 -5.75 3.22 -8.68
N GLU A 91 -6.75 2.52 -9.19
CA GLU A 91 -8.13 2.74 -8.83
C GLU A 91 -8.49 1.79 -7.70
N THR A 92 -9.01 2.37 -6.63
CA THR A 92 -9.39 1.64 -5.42
C THR A 92 -10.83 2.00 -5.08
N GLY A 93 -11.61 1.02 -4.67
CA GLY A 93 -13.00 1.24 -4.31
C GLY A 93 -13.58 0.05 -3.57
N MET A 94 -14.89 0.12 -3.32
CA MET A 94 -15.67 -0.99 -2.80
C MET A 94 -16.58 -1.50 -3.93
N GLU A 95 -16.62 -2.80 -4.14
CA GLU A 95 -17.52 -3.46 -5.07
C GLU A 95 -18.55 -4.28 -4.28
N ASP A 96 -19.81 -4.24 -4.71
CA ASP A 96 -20.86 -5.03 -4.10
C ASP A 96 -20.64 -6.50 -4.44
N SER A 97 -20.51 -7.33 -3.41
CA SER A 97 -20.42 -8.79 -3.53
C SER A 97 -21.58 -9.47 -2.81
N LEU A 98 -21.81 -10.75 -3.12
CA LEU A 98 -22.81 -11.58 -2.42
C LEU A 98 -22.57 -11.69 -0.90
N PHE A 99 -21.38 -11.32 -0.43
CA PHE A 99 -20.97 -11.37 0.98
C PHE A 99 -20.77 -9.98 1.59
N GLY A 100 -21.35 -8.94 0.98
CA GLY A 100 -21.18 -7.54 1.38
C GLY A 100 -20.12 -6.79 0.56
N PRO A 101 -19.87 -5.50 0.88
CA PRO A 101 -18.91 -4.68 0.15
C PRO A 101 -17.50 -5.27 0.29
N ARG A 102 -16.84 -5.53 -0.83
CA ARG A 102 -15.43 -5.97 -0.86
C ARG A 102 -14.55 -4.89 -1.47
N PRO A 103 -13.41 -4.59 -0.87
CA PRO A 103 -12.49 -3.67 -1.49
C PRO A 103 -11.92 -4.30 -2.77
N PHE A 104 -11.70 -3.47 -3.77
CA PHE A 104 -11.00 -3.89 -4.98
C PHE A 104 -9.91 -2.88 -5.31
N VAL A 105 -8.90 -3.37 -6.02
CA VAL A 105 -7.88 -2.53 -6.63
C VAL A 105 -7.72 -2.94 -8.08
N ARG A 106 -7.72 -1.95 -8.97
CA ARG A 106 -7.50 -2.12 -10.39
C ARG A 106 -6.39 -1.18 -10.83
N ILE A 107 -5.45 -1.69 -11.61
CA ILE A 107 -4.50 -0.83 -12.33
C ILE A 107 -5.25 -0.21 -13.49
N ILE A 108 -5.26 1.12 -13.57
CA ILE A 108 -5.56 1.84 -14.79
C ILE A 108 -4.21 2.11 -15.46
N PRO A 109 -3.85 1.36 -16.53
CA PRO A 109 -2.62 1.63 -17.25
C PRO A 109 -2.68 3.05 -17.79
N GLN A 110 -1.58 3.81 -17.73
CA GLN A 110 -1.56 5.07 -18.45
C GLN A 110 -1.87 4.80 -19.93
N LYS A 111 -2.98 5.38 -20.43
CA LYS A 111 -3.24 5.44 -21.87
C LYS A 111 -1.97 6.00 -22.51
N LYS A 112 -1.23 5.16 -23.25
CA LYS A 112 -0.15 5.61 -24.12
C LYS A 112 -0.75 6.68 -25.04
N THR A 113 -0.50 7.95 -24.78
CA THR A 113 -0.71 8.98 -25.81
C THR A 113 0.17 8.56 -26.98
N PRO A 114 -0.38 8.22 -28.16
CA PRO A 114 0.47 7.82 -29.28
C PRO A 114 1.37 9.01 -29.60
N ALA A 115 2.68 8.77 -29.58
CA ALA A 115 3.66 9.76 -29.99
C ALA A 115 3.26 10.28 -31.37
N ARG A 116 2.99 11.58 -31.48
CA ARG A 116 2.77 12.26 -32.74
C ARG A 116 3.99 11.96 -33.62
N ARG A 117 3.84 11.06 -34.59
CA ARG A 117 4.83 10.89 -35.66
C ARG A 117 4.97 12.26 -36.33
N ARG A 118 6.14 12.89 -36.16
CA ARG A 118 6.52 14.01 -37.02
C ARG A 118 6.77 13.40 -38.40
N ALA A 119 6.00 13.88 -39.38
CA ALA A 119 6.21 13.63 -40.79
C ALA A 119 7.49 14.33 -41.28
#